data_AF-X1M8N6-F1
#
_entry.id   AF-X1M8N6-F1
#
_cell.length_a   1.000
_cell.length_b   1.000
_cell.length_c   1.000
_cell.angle_alpha   90.00
_cell.angle_beta   90.00
_cell.angle_gamma   90.00
#
_symmetry.space_group_name_H-M   'P 1'
#
loop_
_entity.id
_entity.type
_entity.pdbx_description
1 polymer ?
#
loop_
_entity_poly.entity_id
_entity_poly.type
_entity_poly.pdbx_seq_one_letter_code
_entity_poly.pdbx_strand_id
1 'polypeptide(L)'
;DFFLEDSGINSVTLRNPKTLVLNLAYSPIVSTKESLIADKLLILATKSVGVPFKRRADIPKHVYDMDCLIQQGLDEDTIREIISIMNSLIEAECSYRGMSYSVEEVITHIVEELESLSYIGFSKESKETAQYIENFQSQYLRRPNFQKSYGWGVRFLRLRFLVKSILQLIQKEINEKEIASLFGVAHQIEAQLGKLGEKRGDLRKELLQNYRHRIKEKYRFLKGQPPERILWEIISPENVEEIKDLII
;
A
#
# COMPACT_ATOMS: atom_id res chain seq x y z
N ASP A 1 10.33 -8.19 28.77
CA ASP A 1 8.89 -8.23 28.47
C ASP A 1 8.50 -7.09 27.55
N PHE A 2 8.64 -7.28 26.23
CA PHE A 2 8.23 -6.31 25.18
C PHE A 2 6.74 -5.95 25.23
N PHE A 3 5.90 -6.85 25.77
CA PHE A 3 4.46 -6.64 25.93
C PHE A 3 4.08 -5.74 27.14
N LEU A 4 5.05 -5.30 27.96
CA LEU A 4 4.81 -4.47 29.14
C LEU A 4 5.24 -3.00 28.98
N GLU A 5 6.02 -2.68 27.94
CA GLU A 5 6.36 -1.30 27.60
C GLU A 5 5.37 -0.76 26.56
N ASP A 6 5.00 0.51 26.68
CA ASP A 6 4.07 1.17 25.77
C ASP A 6 4.66 1.22 24.36
N SER A 7 4.31 0.22 23.54
CA SER A 7 4.81 0.04 22.17
C SER A 7 4.38 1.14 21.20
N GLY A 8 3.58 2.12 21.64
CA GLY A 8 3.00 3.16 20.78
C GLY A 8 1.90 2.62 19.85
N ILE A 9 1.50 1.36 20.01
CA ILE A 9 0.40 0.74 19.26
C ILE A 9 -0.91 1.14 19.93
N ASN A 10 -1.66 2.03 19.27
CA ASN A 10 -2.98 2.42 19.74
C ASN A 10 -3.93 1.22 19.75
N SER A 11 -4.66 1.08 20.85
CA SER A 11 -5.61 -0.02 21.03
C SER A 11 -6.93 0.46 21.63
N VAL A 12 -8.00 -0.26 21.30
CA VAL A 12 -9.36 0.05 21.74
C VAL A 12 -9.94 -1.19 22.41
N THR A 13 -10.65 -0.98 23.51
CA THR A 13 -11.40 -2.05 24.17
C THR A 13 -12.77 -2.20 23.53
N LEU A 14 -13.04 -3.34 22.90
CA LEU A 14 -14.37 -3.63 22.34
C LEU A 14 -15.30 -4.12 23.43
N ARG A 15 -16.43 -3.44 23.64
CA ARG A 15 -17.45 -3.88 24.61
C ARG A 15 -18.45 -4.83 23.95
N ASN A 16 -18.60 -6.02 24.53
CA ASN A 16 -19.51 -7.08 24.05
C ASN A 16 -19.42 -7.38 22.54
N PRO A 17 -18.21 -7.57 21.98
CA PRO A 17 -18.10 -7.83 20.55
C PRO A 17 -18.68 -9.19 20.18
N LYS A 18 -19.29 -9.24 18.99
CA LYS A 18 -19.67 -10.47 18.30
C LYS A 18 -18.56 -10.85 17.32
N THR A 19 -18.03 -12.06 17.44
CA THR A 19 -17.09 -12.61 16.46
C THR A 19 -17.73 -13.78 15.75
N LEU A 20 -17.84 -13.74 14.41
CA LEU A 20 -18.31 -14.75 13.45
C LEU A 20 -19.58 -15.57 13.76
N VAL A 21 -19.88 -15.96 15.00
CA VAL A 21 -21.17 -16.49 15.54
C VAL A 21 -21.30 -16.32 17.08
N LEU A 22 -20.27 -15.86 17.82
CA LEU A 22 -20.25 -15.89 19.30
C LEU A 22 -20.15 -14.48 19.91
N ASN A 23 -20.94 -14.25 20.96
CA ASN A 23 -20.71 -13.13 21.87
C ASN A 23 -19.48 -13.47 22.72
N LEU A 24 -18.48 -12.60 22.72
CA LEU A 24 -17.36 -12.77 23.64
C LEU A 24 -17.82 -12.42 25.06
N ALA A 25 -17.52 -13.30 26.01
CA ALA A 25 -17.79 -13.08 27.44
C ALA A 25 -16.82 -12.06 28.09
N TYR A 26 -15.92 -11.48 27.29
CA TYR A 26 -14.91 -10.52 27.70
C TYR A 26 -14.80 -9.40 26.67
N SER A 27 -14.20 -8.27 27.09
CA SER A 27 -13.94 -7.12 26.22
C SER A 27 -12.49 -7.17 25.73
N PRO A 28 -12.20 -7.67 24.52
CA PRO A 28 -10.85 -7.72 24.00
C PRO A 28 -10.31 -6.31 23.76
N ILE A 29 -9.02 -6.15 24.01
CA ILE A 29 -8.23 -5.01 23.54
C ILE A 29 -7.75 -5.36 22.14
N VAL A 30 -8.03 -4.50 21.16
CA VAL A 30 -7.65 -4.70 19.76
C VAL A 30 -6.91 -3.48 19.23
N SER A 31 -5.94 -3.69 18.35
CA SER A 31 -5.24 -2.58 17.68
C SER A 31 -6.19 -1.77 16.80
N THR A 32 -5.96 -0.46 16.72
CA THR A 32 -6.68 0.42 15.79
C THR A 32 -6.35 0.10 14.34
N LYS A 33 -7.19 0.56 13.39
CA LYS A 33 -6.94 0.39 11.96
C LYS A 33 -5.62 1.06 11.57
N GLU A 34 -5.37 2.24 12.12
CA GLU A 34 -4.22 3.10 11.91
C GLU A 34 -2.95 2.39 12.38
N SER A 35 -3.01 1.78 13.57
CA SER A 35 -1.95 0.94 14.12
C SER A 35 -1.63 -0.25 13.22
N LEU A 36 -2.65 -0.94 12.71
CA LEU A 36 -2.47 -2.08 11.81
C LEU A 36 -1.85 -1.67 10.47
N ILE A 37 -2.20 -0.50 9.93
CA ILE A 37 -1.61 0.03 8.69
C ILE A 37 -0.14 0.39 8.94
N ALA A 38 0.15 1.16 9.99
CA ALA A 38 1.50 1.60 10.35
C ALA A 38 2.45 0.41 10.53
N ASP A 39 2.09 -0.56 11.37
CA ASP A 39 2.87 -1.78 11.62
C ASP A 39 3.13 -2.58 10.33
N LYS A 40 2.08 -2.82 9.53
CA LYS A 40 2.20 -3.60 8.30
C LYS A 40 3.01 -2.88 7.21
N LEU A 41 3.04 -1.54 7.20
CA LEU A 41 3.90 -0.78 6.29
C LEU A 41 5.37 -0.97 6.65
N LEU A 42 5.71 -0.94 7.94
CA LEU A 42 7.10 -1.11 8.40
C LEU A 42 7.67 -2.50 8.07
N ILE A 43 6.82 -3.53 7.98
CA ILE A 43 7.23 -4.86 7.50
C ILE A 43 7.89 -4.79 6.12
N LEU A 44 7.47 -3.87 5.24
CA LEU A 44 8.02 -3.71 3.90
C LEU A 44 9.36 -2.97 3.86
N ALA A 45 9.84 -2.41 4.98
CA ALA A 45 11.12 -1.71 5.07
C ALA A 45 12.31 -2.70 5.12
N THR A 46 12.37 -3.66 4.19
CA THR A 46 13.24 -4.86 4.27
C THR A 46 14.74 -4.58 4.27
N LYS A 47 15.16 -3.36 3.89
CA LYS A 47 16.54 -2.87 3.96
C LYS A 47 16.90 -2.20 5.30
N SER A 48 15.95 -2.11 6.23
CA SER A 48 16.11 -1.45 7.54
C SER A 48 15.37 -2.22 8.65
N VAL A 49 14.26 -1.68 9.17
CA VAL A 49 13.53 -2.23 10.33
C VAL A 49 12.57 -3.38 9.98
N GLY A 50 12.27 -3.57 8.70
CA GLY A 50 11.25 -4.51 8.23
C GLY A 50 11.62 -6.00 8.38
N VAL A 51 10.81 -6.87 7.78
CA VAL A 51 11.01 -8.31 7.94
C VAL A 51 12.27 -8.80 7.21
N PRO A 52 13.02 -9.76 7.79
CA PRO A 52 14.16 -10.37 7.12
C PRO A 52 13.75 -11.07 5.82
N PHE A 53 14.71 -11.20 4.90
CA PHE A 53 14.52 -11.85 3.59
C PHE A 53 13.82 -13.23 3.69
N LYS A 54 14.12 -14.01 4.74
CA LYS A 54 13.53 -15.34 4.99
C LYS A 54 12.00 -15.34 5.18
N ARG A 55 11.41 -14.20 5.52
CA ARG A 55 9.96 -14.04 5.74
C ARG A 55 9.25 -13.30 4.60
N ARG A 56 9.92 -13.11 3.45
CA ARG A 56 9.30 -12.46 2.27
C ARG A 56 8.06 -13.20 1.75
N ALA A 57 7.91 -14.49 2.03
CA ALA A 57 6.71 -15.26 1.70
C ALA A 57 5.44 -14.74 2.41
N ASP A 58 5.57 -14.01 3.52
CA ASP A 58 4.45 -13.41 4.26
C ASP A 58 3.96 -12.09 3.62
N ILE A 59 4.78 -11.43 2.78
CA ILE A 59 4.50 -10.11 2.19
C ILE A 59 3.13 -10.04 1.49
N PRO A 60 2.70 -11.02 0.66
CA PRO A 60 1.41 -10.95 -0.02
C PRO A 60 0.23 -10.79 0.94
N LYS A 61 0.29 -11.42 2.12
CA LYS A 61 -0.74 -11.28 3.16
C LYS A 61 -0.77 -9.87 3.72
N HIS A 62 0.39 -9.31 4.07
CA HIS A 62 0.48 -7.95 4.59
C HIS A 62 -0.02 -6.90 3.59
N VAL A 63 0.36 -7.05 2.31
CA VAL A 63 -0.09 -6.20 1.21
C VAL A 63 -1.60 -6.32 1.00
N TYR A 64 -2.14 -7.53 0.99
CA TYR A 64 -3.57 -7.75 0.87
C TYR A 64 -4.35 -7.07 2.00
N ASP A 65 -3.93 -7.28 3.24
CA ASP A 65 -4.58 -6.69 4.42
C ASP A 65 -4.54 -5.16 4.36
N MET A 66 -3.36 -4.57 4.13
CA MET A 66 -3.21 -3.11 4.03
C MET A 66 -4.08 -2.55 2.92
N ASP A 67 -4.03 -3.16 1.73
CA ASP A 67 -4.82 -2.72 0.58
C ASP A 67 -6.32 -2.74 0.87
N CYS A 68 -6.81 -3.75 1.59
CA CYS A 68 -8.20 -3.81 2.06
C CYS A 68 -8.53 -2.75 3.12
N LEU A 69 -7.58 -2.36 3.99
CA LEU A 69 -7.79 -1.32 4.99
C LEU A 69 -7.81 0.07 4.37
N ILE A 70 -6.88 0.39 3.47
CA ILE A 70 -6.79 1.72 2.83
C ILE A 70 -7.96 2.00 1.89
N GLN A 71 -8.52 0.95 1.26
CA GLN A 71 -9.70 1.08 0.39
C GLN A 71 -10.99 1.43 1.16
N GLN A 72 -10.99 1.34 2.49
CA GLN A 72 -12.11 1.82 3.31
C GLN A 72 -12.13 3.34 3.45
N GLY A 73 -11.13 4.04 2.87
CA GLY A 73 -10.96 5.48 2.97
C GLY A 73 -9.88 5.85 3.98
N LEU A 74 -9.26 7.00 3.71
CA LEU A 74 -8.27 7.66 4.56
C LEU A 74 -8.68 9.12 4.68
N ASP A 75 -8.94 9.57 5.90
CA ASP A 75 -9.13 10.98 6.21
C ASP A 75 -7.85 11.57 6.84
N GLU A 76 -7.88 12.87 7.07
CA GLU A 76 -6.75 13.63 7.61
C GLU A 76 -6.27 13.07 8.98
N ASP A 77 -7.22 12.74 9.86
CA ASP A 77 -6.92 12.23 11.21
C ASP A 77 -6.30 10.83 11.15
N THR A 78 -6.84 9.96 10.31
CA THR A 78 -6.30 8.61 10.03
C THR A 78 -4.84 8.71 9.57
N ILE A 79 -4.53 9.62 8.64
CA ILE A 79 -3.18 9.79 8.10
C ILE A 79 -2.23 10.31 9.17
N ARG A 80 -2.64 11.31 9.94
CA ARG A 80 -1.86 11.86 11.05
C ARG A 80 -1.52 10.77 12.08
N GLU A 81 -2.51 9.95 12.44
CA GLU A 81 -2.33 8.87 13.40
C GLU A 81 -1.37 7.79 12.87
N ILE A 82 -1.52 7.36 11.61
CA ILE A 82 -0.58 6.42 10.97
C ILE A 82 0.85 6.93 11.07
N ILE A 83 1.10 8.20 10.72
CA ILE A 83 2.45 8.78 10.73
C ILE A 83 3.01 8.84 12.15
N SER A 84 2.19 9.27 13.12
CA SER A 84 2.59 9.31 14.53
C SER A 84 3.02 7.92 15.03
N ILE A 85 2.23 6.89 14.75
CA ILE A 85 2.52 5.51 15.16
C ILE A 85 3.77 4.99 14.45
N MET A 86 3.90 5.24 13.14
CA MET A 86 5.09 4.82 12.38
C MET A 86 6.37 5.41 12.98
N ASN A 87 6.37 6.68 13.36
CA ASN A 87 7.53 7.32 13.99
C ASN A 87 7.93 6.62 15.29
N SER A 88 6.96 6.37 16.18
CA SER A 88 7.20 5.67 17.45
C SER A 88 7.70 4.24 17.24
N LEU A 89 7.11 3.51 16.29
CA LEU A 89 7.52 2.14 15.99
C LEU A 89 8.93 2.07 15.39
N ILE A 90 9.30 3.01 14.51
CA ILE A 90 10.64 3.07 13.91
C ILE A 90 11.68 3.34 15.01
N GLU A 91 11.41 4.29 15.90
CA GLU A 91 12.31 4.60 17.02
C GLU A 91 12.51 3.39 17.93
N ALA A 92 11.42 2.71 18.30
CA ALA A 92 11.46 1.51 19.13
C ALA A 92 12.25 0.37 18.47
N GLU A 93 11.99 0.08 17.18
CA GLU A 93 12.69 -0.98 16.44
C GLU A 93 14.19 -0.68 16.24
N CYS A 94 14.54 0.58 15.97
CA CYS A 94 15.94 1.01 15.85
C CYS A 94 16.68 0.85 17.17
N SER A 95 16.09 1.33 18.27
CA SER A 95 16.64 1.21 19.63
C SER A 95 16.87 -0.25 20.00
N TYR A 96 15.86 -1.11 19.82
CA TYR A 96 15.94 -2.52 20.17
C TYR A 96 17.01 -3.29 19.39
N ARG A 97 17.20 -2.96 18.11
CA ARG A 97 18.16 -3.64 17.23
C ARG A 97 19.55 -3.00 17.22
N GLY A 98 19.76 -1.91 17.96
CA GLY A 98 21.01 -1.16 17.95
C GLY A 98 21.36 -0.58 16.57
N MET A 99 20.34 -0.21 15.80
CA MET A 99 20.47 0.38 14.47
C MET A 99 20.11 1.87 14.51
N SER A 100 20.55 2.61 13.50
CA SER A 100 20.23 4.03 13.36
C SER A 100 19.74 4.30 11.95
N TYR A 101 18.42 4.36 11.79
CA TYR A 101 17.77 4.82 10.55
C TYR A 101 16.85 5.98 10.89
N SER A 102 16.86 7.01 10.05
CA SER A 102 15.86 8.06 10.11
C SER A 102 14.51 7.55 9.58
N VAL A 103 13.42 8.23 9.98
CA VAL A 103 12.08 7.94 9.45
C VAL A 103 12.08 8.05 7.92
N GLU A 104 12.68 9.10 7.37
CA GLU A 104 12.76 9.33 5.93
C GLU A 104 13.44 8.17 5.18
N GLU A 105 14.56 7.64 5.71
CA GLU A 105 15.24 6.47 5.14
C GLU A 105 14.37 5.21 5.18
N VAL A 106 13.70 4.95 6.30
CA VAL A 106 12.80 3.79 6.43
C VAL A 106 11.65 3.88 5.43
N ILE A 107 10.99 5.03 5.33
CA ILE A 107 9.92 5.26 4.36
C ILE A 107 10.42 5.09 2.93
N THR A 108 11.60 5.62 2.62
CA THR A 108 12.25 5.44 1.30
C THR A 108 12.46 3.96 0.97
N HIS A 109 12.94 3.15 1.93
CA HIS A 109 13.08 1.71 1.73
C HIS A 109 11.74 1.00 1.44
N ILE A 110 10.64 1.45 2.07
CA ILE A 110 9.30 0.91 1.78
C ILE A 110 8.88 1.26 0.34
N VAL A 111 9.11 2.51 -0.09
CA VAL A 111 8.81 2.94 -1.47
C VAL A 111 9.55 2.08 -2.50
N GLU A 112 10.85 1.87 -2.29
CA GLU A 112 11.69 1.05 -3.16
C GLU A 112 11.24 -0.42 -3.20
N GLU A 113 10.90 -1.00 -2.06
CA GLU A 113 10.41 -2.38 -1.99
C GLU A 113 9.07 -2.52 -2.73
N LEU A 114 8.12 -1.60 -2.50
CA LEU A 114 6.83 -1.59 -3.21
C LEU A 114 6.99 -1.40 -4.72
N GLU A 115 7.94 -0.56 -5.13
CA GLU A 115 8.28 -0.41 -6.54
C GLU A 115 8.79 -1.72 -7.14
N SER A 116 9.77 -2.35 -6.51
CA SER A 116 10.32 -3.65 -6.93
C SER A 116 9.23 -4.73 -7.02
N LEU A 117 8.42 -4.86 -5.98
CA LEU A 117 7.32 -5.84 -5.91
C LEU A 117 6.24 -5.58 -6.96
N SER A 118 6.08 -4.35 -7.44
CA SER A 118 5.06 -4.03 -8.45
C SER A 118 5.31 -4.69 -9.80
N TYR A 119 6.54 -5.14 -10.10
CA TYR A 119 6.92 -5.79 -11.37
C TYR A 119 6.86 -7.32 -11.32
N ILE A 120 5.81 -7.86 -10.71
CA ILE A 120 5.58 -9.30 -10.55
C ILE A 120 5.68 -10.02 -11.91
N GLY A 121 6.57 -11.01 -12.01
CA GLY A 121 6.73 -11.88 -13.18
C GLY A 121 7.73 -11.43 -14.26
N PHE A 122 8.49 -10.35 -14.05
CA PHE A 122 9.47 -9.80 -15.00
C PHE A 122 10.95 -10.11 -14.71
N SER A 123 11.40 -10.05 -13.46
CA SER A 123 12.75 -10.47 -13.00
C SER A 123 12.73 -11.84 -12.32
N LYS A 124 13.90 -12.39 -11.96
CA LYS A 124 13.97 -13.61 -11.14
C LYS A 124 13.33 -13.42 -9.76
N GLU A 125 13.61 -12.32 -9.05
CA GLU A 125 12.96 -12.04 -7.75
C GLU A 125 11.45 -11.89 -7.89
N SER A 126 11.01 -11.31 -9.00
CA SER A 126 9.58 -11.13 -9.24
C SER A 126 8.83 -12.46 -9.53
N LYS A 127 9.54 -13.51 -9.98
CA LYS A 127 8.96 -14.84 -10.15
C LYS A 127 8.75 -15.52 -8.80
N GLU A 128 9.67 -15.35 -7.85
CA GLU A 128 9.48 -15.81 -6.47
C GLU A 128 8.30 -15.10 -5.81
N THR A 129 8.19 -13.78 -6.00
CA THR A 129 7.04 -12.99 -5.53
C THR A 129 5.72 -13.51 -6.12
N ALA A 130 5.69 -13.86 -7.41
CA ALA A 130 4.52 -14.46 -8.04
C ALA A 130 4.14 -15.80 -7.38
N GLN A 131 5.12 -16.64 -7.06
CA GLN A 131 4.87 -17.90 -6.36
C GLN A 131 4.32 -17.68 -4.94
N TYR A 132 4.86 -16.71 -4.20
CA TYR A 132 4.33 -16.37 -2.87
C TYR A 132 2.89 -15.90 -2.94
N ILE A 133 2.54 -15.11 -3.96
CA ILE A 133 1.17 -14.67 -4.21
C ILE A 133 0.26 -15.86 -4.52
N GLU A 134 0.66 -16.77 -5.41
CA GLU A 134 -0.13 -17.97 -5.73
C GLU A 134 -0.37 -18.84 -4.49
N ASN A 135 0.66 -19.03 -3.67
CA ASN A 135 0.55 -19.77 -2.42
C ASN A 135 -0.42 -19.08 -1.45
N PHE A 136 -0.30 -17.76 -1.27
CA PHE A 136 -1.20 -17.00 -0.42
C PHE A 136 -2.66 -17.09 -0.91
N GLN A 137 -2.90 -16.89 -2.20
CA GLN A 137 -4.25 -16.94 -2.76
C GLN A 137 -4.89 -18.33 -2.56
N SER A 138 -4.13 -19.40 -2.83
CA SER A 138 -4.65 -20.77 -2.69
C SER A 138 -4.98 -21.16 -1.25
N GLN A 139 -4.26 -20.60 -0.26
CA GLN A 139 -4.43 -20.93 1.14
C GLN A 139 -5.47 -20.07 1.87
N TYR A 140 -5.55 -18.77 1.55
CA TYR A 140 -6.29 -17.80 2.36
C TYR A 140 -7.48 -17.16 1.65
N LEU A 141 -7.50 -17.16 0.32
CA LEU A 141 -8.57 -16.50 -0.44
C LEU A 141 -9.58 -17.52 -0.96
N ARG A 142 -10.84 -17.08 -1.12
CA ARG A 142 -11.84 -17.80 -1.91
C ARG A 142 -11.60 -17.49 -3.40
N ARG A 143 -11.90 -18.45 -4.29
CA ARG A 143 -11.69 -18.30 -5.75
C ARG A 143 -12.19 -16.97 -6.36
N PRO A 144 -13.34 -16.39 -5.97
CA PRO A 144 -13.80 -15.10 -6.50
C PRO A 144 -12.86 -13.92 -6.17
N ASN A 145 -12.07 -14.04 -5.10
CA ASN A 145 -11.14 -13.02 -4.66
C ASN A 145 -9.74 -13.18 -5.27
N PHE A 146 -9.54 -14.21 -6.11
CA PHE A 146 -8.25 -14.42 -6.79
C PHE A 146 -8.05 -13.30 -7.81
N GLN A 147 -6.84 -12.76 -7.80
CA GLN A 147 -6.39 -11.72 -8.70
C GLN A 147 -5.25 -12.24 -9.57
N LYS A 148 -5.24 -11.80 -10.82
CA LYS A 148 -4.11 -12.01 -11.73
C LYS A 148 -2.94 -11.12 -11.30
N SER A 149 -1.74 -11.38 -11.83
CA SER A 149 -0.53 -10.62 -11.47
C SER A 149 -0.67 -9.11 -11.64
N TYR A 150 -1.39 -8.61 -12.66
CA TYR A 150 -1.62 -7.17 -12.81
C TYR A 150 -2.43 -6.58 -11.64
N GLY A 151 -3.39 -7.34 -11.08
CA GLY A 151 -4.24 -6.90 -9.97
C GLY A 151 -3.42 -6.75 -8.69
N TRP A 152 -2.52 -7.70 -8.43
CA TRP A 152 -1.53 -7.58 -7.37
C TRP A 152 -0.58 -6.41 -7.59
N GLY A 153 -0.15 -6.23 -8.84
CA GLY A 153 0.60 -5.06 -9.24
C GLY A 153 -0.10 -3.75 -8.85
N VAL A 154 -1.40 -3.62 -9.12
CA VAL A 154 -2.19 -2.44 -8.73
C VAL A 154 -2.14 -2.22 -7.21
N ARG A 155 -2.29 -3.28 -6.40
CA ARG A 155 -2.20 -3.17 -4.92
C ARG A 155 -0.86 -2.60 -4.46
N PHE A 156 0.24 -3.12 -5.01
CA PHE A 156 1.58 -2.60 -4.69
C PHE A 156 1.74 -1.13 -5.07
N LEU A 157 1.24 -0.74 -6.25
CA LEU A 157 1.33 0.65 -6.70
C LEU A 157 0.46 1.61 -5.90
N ARG A 158 -0.73 1.17 -5.48
CA ARG A 158 -1.61 1.96 -4.60
C ARG A 158 -0.96 2.22 -3.25
N LEU A 159 -0.39 1.19 -2.64
CA LEU A 159 0.40 1.36 -1.41
C LEU A 159 1.62 2.25 -1.66
N ARG A 160 2.30 2.09 -2.80
CA ARG A 160 3.44 2.95 -3.16
C ARG A 160 3.03 4.42 -3.25
N PHE A 161 1.86 4.70 -3.83
CA PHE A 161 1.32 6.06 -3.90
C PHE A 161 1.05 6.63 -2.49
N LEU A 162 0.49 5.85 -1.56
CA LEU A 162 0.35 6.25 -0.15
C LEU A 162 1.68 6.60 0.49
N VAL A 163 2.63 5.67 0.42
CA VAL A 163 3.93 5.82 1.10
C VAL A 163 4.73 6.96 0.48
N LYS A 164 4.67 7.16 -0.83
CA LYS A 164 5.28 8.34 -1.48
C LYS A 164 4.65 9.64 -1.03
N SER A 165 3.33 9.69 -0.85
CA SER A 165 2.65 10.87 -0.31
C SER A 165 3.07 11.14 1.14
N ILE A 166 3.21 10.10 1.97
CA ILE A 166 3.75 10.21 3.33
C ILE A 166 5.18 10.75 3.32
N LEU A 167 6.02 10.27 2.40
CA LEU A 167 7.40 10.75 2.23
C LEU A 167 7.44 12.25 1.90
N GLN A 168 6.59 12.71 0.97
CA GLN A 168 6.47 14.12 0.62
C GLN A 168 6.00 14.97 1.81
N LEU A 169 5.11 14.43 2.66
CA LEU A 169 4.71 15.11 3.88
C LEU A 169 5.85 15.24 4.89
N ILE A 170 6.66 14.18 5.08
CA ILE A 170 7.86 14.23 5.93
C ILE A 170 8.84 15.30 5.40
N GLN A 171 8.95 15.42 4.07
CA GLN A 171 9.73 16.44 3.36
C GLN A 171 9.06 17.83 3.35
N LYS A 172 7.86 17.96 3.93
CA LYS A 172 7.06 19.19 4.03
C LYS A 172 6.62 19.76 2.67
N GLU A 173 6.49 18.91 1.67
CA GLU A 173 6.00 19.28 0.33
C GLU A 173 4.47 19.32 0.27
N ILE A 174 3.81 18.47 1.07
CA ILE A 174 2.34 18.38 1.19
C ILE A 174 1.92 18.17 2.66
N ASN A 175 0.64 18.32 2.96
CA ASN A 175 0.04 18.05 4.28
C ASN A 175 -0.95 16.87 4.26
N GLU A 176 -1.40 16.45 5.45
CA GLU A 176 -2.28 15.28 5.64
C GLU A 176 -3.59 15.40 4.88
N LYS A 177 -4.16 16.60 4.83
CA LYS A 177 -5.41 16.89 4.10
C LYS A 177 -5.22 16.72 2.60
N GLU A 178 -4.09 17.15 2.07
CA GLU A 178 -3.74 16.94 0.67
C GLU A 178 -3.60 15.46 0.36
N ILE A 179 -2.92 14.66 1.21
CA ILE A 179 -2.86 13.20 1.03
C ILE A 179 -4.26 12.57 0.99
N ALA A 180 -5.14 12.92 1.94
CA ALA A 180 -6.52 12.41 1.97
C ALA A 180 -7.28 12.75 0.67
N SER A 181 -7.15 14.01 0.20
CA SER A 181 -7.77 14.47 -1.04
C SER A 181 -7.23 13.73 -2.26
N LEU A 182 -5.91 13.61 -2.39
CA LEU A 182 -5.23 12.89 -3.46
C LEU A 182 -5.69 11.43 -3.54
N PHE A 183 -5.79 10.75 -2.38
CA PHE A 183 -6.32 9.40 -2.30
C PHE A 183 -7.78 9.31 -2.73
N GLY A 184 -8.61 10.26 -2.29
CA GLY A 184 -10.01 10.36 -2.69
C GLY A 184 -10.17 10.48 -4.21
N VAL A 185 -9.41 11.38 -4.84
CA VAL A 185 -9.44 11.55 -6.30
C VAL A 185 -8.94 10.31 -7.02
N ALA A 186 -7.82 9.72 -6.59
CA ALA A 186 -7.29 8.49 -7.20
C ALA A 186 -8.31 7.33 -7.19
N HIS A 187 -9.07 7.18 -6.09
CA HIS A 187 -10.14 6.18 -6.00
C HIS A 187 -11.32 6.50 -6.92
N GLN A 188 -11.69 7.77 -7.07
CA GLN A 188 -12.73 8.18 -8.02
C GLN A 188 -12.35 7.85 -9.46
N ILE A 189 -11.11 8.15 -9.86
CA ILE A 189 -10.57 7.83 -11.18
C ILE A 189 -10.63 6.32 -11.43
N GLU A 190 -10.13 5.51 -10.49
CA GLU A 190 -10.15 4.05 -10.60
C GLU A 190 -11.57 3.49 -10.72
N ALA A 191 -12.52 4.03 -9.94
CA ALA A 191 -13.92 3.63 -10.02
C ALA A 191 -14.56 3.96 -11.38
N GLN A 192 -14.17 5.06 -12.03
CA GLN A 192 -14.62 5.40 -13.38
C GLN A 192 -13.97 4.52 -14.44
N LEU A 193 -12.68 4.19 -14.30
CA LEU A 193 -12.01 3.25 -15.20
C LEU A 193 -12.77 1.92 -15.32
N GLY A 194 -13.25 1.39 -14.20
CA GLY A 194 -14.06 0.17 -14.15
C GLY A 194 -15.34 0.21 -15.00
N LYS A 195 -15.85 1.40 -15.33
CA LYS A 195 -17.10 1.60 -16.08
C LYS A 195 -16.91 1.86 -17.57
N LEU A 196 -15.68 2.07 -18.04
CA LEU A 196 -15.40 2.56 -19.40
C LEU A 196 -15.67 1.58 -20.56
N GLY A 197 -15.97 0.30 -20.29
CA GLY A 197 -16.33 -0.68 -21.32
C GLY A 197 -15.36 -0.71 -22.51
N GLU A 198 -15.87 -0.47 -23.73
CA GLU A 198 -15.09 -0.51 -24.97
C GLU A 198 -14.05 0.63 -25.09
N LYS A 199 -14.26 1.78 -24.44
CA LYS A 199 -13.35 2.94 -24.48
C LYS A 199 -12.01 2.71 -23.78
N ARG A 200 -11.90 1.62 -23.01
CA ARG A 200 -10.68 1.26 -22.26
C ARG A 200 -9.45 1.10 -23.17
N GLY A 201 -9.65 0.64 -24.40
CA GLY A 201 -8.56 0.41 -25.35
C GLY A 201 -7.87 1.71 -25.80
N ASP A 202 -8.65 2.76 -26.01
CA ASP A 202 -8.16 4.06 -26.48
C ASP A 202 -7.58 4.88 -25.33
N LEU A 203 -8.25 4.91 -24.17
CA LEU A 203 -7.69 5.53 -22.97
C LEU A 203 -6.33 4.93 -22.61
N ARG A 204 -6.16 3.61 -22.73
CA ARG A 204 -4.85 2.97 -22.51
C ARG A 204 -3.76 3.56 -23.41
N LYS A 205 -4.05 3.79 -24.69
CA LYS A 205 -3.08 4.35 -25.64
C LYS A 205 -2.75 5.78 -25.25
N GLU A 206 -3.78 6.55 -24.90
CA GLU A 206 -3.65 7.96 -24.50
C GLU A 206 -2.79 8.12 -23.24
N LEU A 207 -3.07 7.35 -22.17
CA LEU A 207 -2.25 7.33 -20.96
C LEU A 207 -0.79 6.96 -21.25
N LEU A 208 -0.55 5.93 -22.08
CA LEU A 208 0.80 5.52 -22.46
C LEU A 208 1.53 6.58 -23.31
N GLN A 209 0.82 7.36 -24.11
CA GLN A 209 1.38 8.41 -24.96
C GLN A 209 1.69 9.66 -24.15
N ASN A 210 0.73 10.19 -23.39
CA ASN A 210 0.87 11.43 -22.63
C ASN A 210 1.97 11.30 -21.56
N TYR A 211 2.05 10.14 -20.89
CA TYR A 211 3.01 9.92 -19.81
C TYR A 211 4.25 9.13 -20.23
N ARG A 212 4.48 8.94 -21.53
CA ARG A 212 5.61 8.12 -22.07
C ARG A 212 6.96 8.50 -21.48
N HIS A 213 7.20 9.79 -21.25
CA HIS A 213 8.44 10.31 -20.70
C HIS A 213 8.68 9.85 -19.25
N ARG A 214 7.63 9.74 -18.43
CA ARG A 214 7.70 9.29 -17.03
C ARG A 214 7.88 7.77 -16.90
N ILE A 215 7.38 7.02 -17.86
CA ILE A 215 7.42 5.55 -17.84
C ILE A 215 8.44 4.97 -18.81
N LYS A 216 9.44 5.73 -19.27
CA LYS A 216 10.33 5.33 -20.37
C LYS A 216 10.93 3.93 -20.19
N GLU A 217 11.43 3.63 -19.00
CA GLU A 217 12.03 2.33 -18.66
C GLU A 217 11.00 1.22 -18.46
N LYS A 218 9.77 1.61 -18.10
CA LYS A 218 8.65 0.73 -17.76
C LYS A 218 7.69 0.51 -18.94
N TYR A 219 7.85 1.27 -20.03
CA TYR A 219 6.91 1.33 -21.14
C TYR A 219 6.70 -0.04 -21.78
N ARG A 220 7.78 -0.80 -21.96
CA ARG A 220 7.72 -2.16 -22.52
C ARG A 220 6.86 -3.09 -21.66
N PHE A 221 6.93 -2.94 -20.34
CA PHE A 221 6.16 -3.72 -19.39
C PHE A 221 4.68 -3.31 -19.37
N LEU A 222 4.42 -2.00 -19.33
CA LEU A 222 3.08 -1.45 -19.30
C LEU A 222 2.31 -1.64 -20.62
N LYS A 223 3.04 -1.82 -21.73
CA LYS A 223 2.44 -2.13 -23.03
C LYS A 223 1.70 -3.47 -22.97
N GLY A 224 0.38 -3.42 -22.96
CA GLY A 224 -0.48 -4.61 -22.84
C GLY A 224 -1.21 -4.71 -21.51
N GLN A 225 -0.82 -3.93 -20.51
CA GLN A 225 -1.47 -3.91 -19.20
C GLN A 225 -2.82 -3.17 -19.25
N PRO A 226 -3.74 -3.47 -18.31
CA PRO A 226 -5.00 -2.76 -18.22
C PRO A 226 -4.80 -1.29 -17.76
N PRO A 227 -5.73 -0.37 -18.10
CA PRO A 227 -5.64 1.04 -17.74
C PRO A 227 -5.38 1.30 -16.25
N GLU A 228 -5.96 0.51 -15.35
CA GLU A 228 -5.77 0.64 -13.89
C GLU A 228 -4.30 0.43 -13.51
N ARG A 229 -3.64 -0.56 -14.10
CA ARG A 229 -2.22 -0.82 -13.84
C ARG A 229 -1.34 0.33 -14.35
N ILE A 230 -1.72 0.96 -15.46
CA ILE A 230 -0.99 2.11 -16.02
C ILE A 230 -1.24 3.33 -15.15
N LEU A 231 -2.50 3.62 -14.80
CA LEU A 231 -2.91 4.71 -13.90
C LEU A 231 -2.06 4.73 -12.64
N TRP A 232 -2.06 3.64 -11.88
CA TRP A 232 -1.34 3.59 -10.62
C TRP A 232 0.20 3.67 -10.78
N GLU A 233 0.73 3.44 -11.98
CA GLU A 233 2.16 3.60 -12.25
C GLU A 233 2.52 5.06 -12.52
N ILE A 234 1.61 5.82 -13.14
CA ILE A 234 1.84 7.20 -13.57
C ILE A 234 1.31 8.25 -12.60
N ILE A 235 0.30 7.90 -11.80
CA ILE A 235 -0.36 8.83 -10.89
C ILE A 235 0.63 9.31 -9.83
N SER A 236 0.63 10.61 -9.63
CA SER A 236 1.46 11.32 -8.67
C SER A 236 0.69 12.53 -8.15
N PRO A 237 1.09 13.09 -7.00
CA PRO A 237 0.45 14.28 -6.45
C PRO A 237 0.42 15.45 -7.43
N GLU A 238 1.41 15.55 -8.32
CA GLU A 238 1.56 16.64 -9.28
C GLU A 238 0.69 16.49 -10.54
N ASN A 239 0.12 15.31 -10.82
CA ASN A 239 -0.65 15.06 -12.05
C ASN A 239 -2.05 14.48 -11.83
N VAL A 240 -2.48 14.27 -10.58
CA VAL A 240 -3.74 13.57 -10.32
C VAL A 240 -4.95 14.30 -10.93
N GLU A 241 -4.99 15.63 -10.90
CA GLU A 241 -6.09 16.41 -11.48
C GLU A 241 -6.07 16.38 -13.01
N GLU A 242 -4.88 16.42 -13.64
CA GLU A 242 -4.76 16.25 -15.10
C GLU A 242 -5.29 14.87 -15.55
N ILE A 243 -4.95 13.82 -14.80
CA ILE A 243 -5.43 12.46 -15.08
C ILE A 243 -6.93 12.35 -14.83
N LYS A 244 -7.45 13.05 -13.82
CA LYS A 244 -8.89 13.08 -13.53
C LYS A 244 -9.66 13.69 -14.68
N ASP A 245 -9.25 14.86 -15.19
CA ASP A 245 -9.89 15.55 -16.31
C ASP A 245 -9.87 14.71 -17.61
N LEU A 246 -8.87 13.83 -17.74
CA LEU A 246 -8.77 12.89 -18.86
C LEU A 246 -9.79 11.73 -18.78
N ILE A 247 -10.21 11.35 -17.58
CA ILE A 247 -10.97 10.11 -17.33
C ILE A 247 -12.42 10.38 -16.95
N ILE A 248 -12.69 11.47 -16.23
CA ILE A 248 -13.99 11.85 -15.66
C ILE A 248 -14.59 13.00 -16.47
#